data_AF-A0A415R7G2-F1
#
_entry.id   AF-A0A415R7G2-F1
#
_cell.length_a   1.000
_cell.length_b   1.000
_cell.length_c   1.000
_cell.angle_alpha   90.00
_cell.angle_beta   90.00
_cell.angle_gamma   90.00
#
_symmetry.space_group_name_H-M   'P 1'
#
loop_
_entity.id
_entity.type
_entity.pdbx_description
1 polymer ?
#
loop_
_entity_poly.entity_id
_entity_poly.type
_entity_poly.pdbx_seq_one_letter_code
_entity_poly.pdbx_strand_id
1 'polypeptide(L)'
;MEDNQTSVHIRQKRRVIMRERRRRRIRAIAWYGLLAEVFLLPLSPGAATAALLIASIATGLRLWKDEEFHFRHLPFDVPAMLFVVISALSVLASPNRAFSFYNYYNLVGVYVLTYLLIGQNVRQPQQMKIMLRVAGVSAVLVILYGYYQFLFGIDISSMKWVDGDAFPELRKRVFSTWENPNILAGYLDIVICLAFGLFMHAGERKMRTIFGVFMLAAAACLAMTYARGACLVIAVILAGYGALKDRRVLLACVVVGALLLAADPVLYERLTSVFTKVDTSTEMRLAFWESTVAMIQDHPFLGIGWGAYWMVYPEYDFYLQGADILIVHAHNIYLNYMAEIGIPGAVAFFWFFFGTMFLALHQPFGGREKEGEQRLLRGLSLGLGLAVLSVALNGLTDDLLFNIPSSMVLWMMAALTGALSFLSRPAADEEKQALPFGLDEEKLRAIGTRVSSLWQAHGPSMEESVAEKDANSENTTAPETKTEAVSEKTEAPQEQAGKKPADDGHVTISAEDIAAIIEEASVKKSDAQETADAQDPAAPQPSETADGDAAAQAEEQAAEDKTDTADKADKAAKDGADDADAVADAADAEETASSPDAEEASDEQADAPETQEKEDAHEGTDKHIQGDH
;
A
#
# COMPACT_ATOMS: atom_id res chain seq x y z
N MET A 1 26.00 27.90 -57.17
CA MET A 1 25.41 26.71 -56.50
C MET A 1 25.45 26.83 -54.97
N GLU A 2 26.45 27.49 -54.39
CA GLU A 2 26.68 27.55 -52.93
C GLU A 2 25.46 28.00 -52.10
N ASP A 3 24.72 29.01 -52.56
CA ASP A 3 23.58 29.59 -51.85
C ASP A 3 22.49 28.53 -51.50
N ASN A 4 22.32 27.51 -52.36
CA ASN A 4 21.42 26.40 -52.06
C ASN A 4 21.92 25.56 -50.87
N GLN A 5 23.22 25.25 -50.79
CA GLN A 5 23.80 24.53 -49.66
C GLN A 5 23.71 25.34 -48.35
N THR A 6 23.95 26.65 -48.40
CA THR A 6 23.71 27.56 -47.27
C THR A 6 22.26 27.49 -46.78
N SER A 7 21.29 27.51 -47.71
CA SER A 7 19.87 27.37 -47.38
C SER A 7 19.50 26.00 -46.78
N VAL A 8 20.19 24.93 -47.17
CA VAL A 8 19.99 23.57 -46.63
C VAL A 8 20.60 23.47 -45.23
N HIS A 9 21.81 23.98 -45.02
CA HIS A 9 22.49 23.99 -43.72
C HIS A 9 21.72 24.82 -42.68
N ILE A 10 21.17 25.97 -43.07
CA ILE A 10 20.28 26.78 -42.21
C ILE A 10 19.00 26.00 -41.88
N ARG A 11 18.39 25.30 -42.86
CA ARG A 11 17.20 24.46 -42.62
C ARG A 11 17.51 23.27 -41.70
N GLN A 12 18.67 22.65 -41.82
CA GLN A 12 19.13 21.59 -40.90
C GLN A 12 19.36 22.13 -39.47
N LYS A 13 20.12 23.22 -39.31
CA LYS A 13 20.33 23.85 -37.99
C LYS A 13 19.02 24.26 -37.31
N ARG A 14 18.07 24.86 -38.06
CA ARG A 14 16.72 25.18 -37.55
C ARG A 14 15.95 23.92 -37.11
N ARG A 15 16.02 22.81 -37.87
CA ARG A 15 15.40 21.52 -37.49
C ARG A 15 15.99 20.94 -36.21
N VAL A 16 17.31 21.00 -36.01
CA VAL A 16 17.98 20.56 -34.77
C VAL A 16 17.50 21.39 -33.57
N ILE A 17 17.58 22.72 -33.67
CA ILE A 17 17.14 23.63 -32.59
C ILE A 17 15.65 23.43 -32.25
N MET A 18 14.79 23.19 -33.24
CA MET A 18 13.37 22.89 -33.01
C MET A 18 13.16 21.53 -32.33
N ARG A 19 13.89 20.48 -32.71
CA ARG A 19 13.86 19.16 -32.05
C ARG A 19 14.30 19.28 -30.60
N GLU A 20 15.40 19.97 -30.33
CA GLU A 20 15.94 20.16 -28.99
C GLU A 20 14.99 20.97 -28.10
N ARG A 21 14.43 22.08 -28.62
CA ARG A 21 13.41 22.87 -27.90
C ARG A 21 12.15 22.05 -27.61
N ARG A 22 11.81 21.07 -28.46
CA ARG A 22 10.72 20.10 -28.20
C ARG A 22 11.10 19.08 -27.12
N ARG A 23 12.31 18.50 -27.14
CA ARG A 23 12.83 17.62 -26.06
C ARG A 23 12.80 18.31 -24.71
N ARG A 24 13.39 19.52 -24.62
CA ARG A 24 13.40 20.35 -23.40
C ARG A 24 11.98 20.64 -22.88
N ARG A 25 11.02 20.95 -23.77
CA ARG A 25 9.60 21.16 -23.39
C ARG A 25 8.94 19.89 -22.86
N ILE A 26 9.09 18.75 -23.53
CA ILE A 26 8.51 17.47 -23.07
C ILE A 26 9.08 17.08 -21.71
N ARG A 27 10.41 17.18 -21.54
CA ARG A 27 11.13 16.93 -20.28
C ARG A 27 10.63 17.85 -19.15
N ALA A 28 10.32 19.11 -19.44
CA ALA A 28 9.74 20.05 -18.48
C ALA A 28 8.28 19.72 -18.13
N ILE A 29 7.43 19.35 -19.09
CA ILE A 29 6.02 18.99 -18.83
C ILE A 29 5.94 17.74 -17.95
N ALA A 30 6.75 16.71 -18.22
CA ALA A 30 6.82 15.52 -17.37
C ALA A 30 7.23 15.87 -15.93
N TRP A 31 8.24 16.74 -15.77
CA TRP A 31 8.72 17.17 -14.46
C TRP A 31 7.70 18.03 -13.69
N TYR A 32 7.05 18.99 -14.34
CA TYR A 32 6.02 19.82 -13.69
C TYR A 32 4.72 19.06 -13.44
N GLY A 33 4.36 18.07 -14.26
CA GLY A 33 3.25 17.15 -14.00
C GLY A 33 3.48 16.34 -12.72
N LEU A 34 4.67 15.75 -12.55
CA LEU A 34 5.07 15.06 -11.32
C LEU A 34 5.06 15.98 -10.09
N LEU A 35 5.55 17.23 -10.21
CA LEU A 35 5.48 18.17 -9.09
C LEU A 35 4.04 18.60 -8.78
N ALA A 36 3.15 18.68 -9.78
CA ALA A 36 1.73 18.94 -9.56
C ALA A 36 1.03 17.75 -8.89
N GLU A 37 1.32 16.51 -9.30
CA GLU A 37 0.86 15.28 -8.63
C GLU A 37 1.26 15.30 -7.15
N VAL A 38 2.56 15.42 -6.85
CA VAL A 38 3.10 15.45 -5.48
C VAL A 38 2.55 16.61 -4.63
N PHE A 39 2.19 17.73 -5.27
CA PHE A 39 1.54 18.85 -4.59
C PHE A 39 0.07 18.58 -4.29
N LEU A 40 -0.67 18.02 -5.25
CA LEU A 40 -2.12 17.87 -5.18
C LEU A 40 -2.55 16.60 -4.46
N LEU A 41 -1.68 15.58 -4.36
CA LEU A 41 -2.02 14.26 -3.83
C LEU A 41 -2.74 14.27 -2.47
N PRO A 42 -2.30 15.02 -1.45
CA PRO A 42 -2.98 15.07 -0.16
C PRO A 42 -4.01 16.20 -0.06
N LEU A 43 -4.31 16.92 -1.16
CA LEU A 43 -5.22 18.08 -1.20
C LEU A 43 -6.46 17.85 -2.07
N SER A 44 -6.31 17.11 -3.17
CA SER A 44 -7.38 16.75 -4.12
C SER A 44 -6.92 15.55 -4.95
N PRO A 45 -7.37 14.32 -4.62
CA PRO A 45 -6.93 13.10 -5.29
C PRO A 45 -7.21 13.11 -6.80
N GLY A 46 -8.39 13.58 -7.22
CA GLY A 46 -8.75 13.70 -8.64
C GLY A 46 -7.89 14.70 -9.43
N ALA A 47 -7.41 15.77 -8.78
CA ALA A 47 -6.48 16.70 -9.41
C ALA A 47 -5.07 16.10 -9.51
N ALA A 48 -4.68 15.26 -8.55
CA ALA A 48 -3.41 14.54 -8.56
C ALA A 48 -3.36 13.46 -9.64
N THR A 49 -4.43 12.67 -9.83
CA THR A 49 -4.51 11.67 -10.91
C THR A 49 -4.51 12.34 -12.29
N ALA A 50 -5.18 13.48 -12.46
CA ALA A 50 -5.09 14.28 -13.69
C ALA A 50 -3.66 14.77 -13.97
N ALA A 51 -2.92 15.20 -12.95
CA ALA A 51 -1.51 15.58 -13.07
C ALA A 51 -0.60 14.38 -13.41
N LEU A 52 -0.83 13.22 -12.79
CA LEU A 52 -0.16 11.95 -13.07
C LEU A 52 -0.38 11.50 -14.53
N LEU A 53 -1.59 11.64 -15.07
CA LEU A 53 -1.89 11.32 -16.47
C LEU A 53 -1.13 12.25 -17.44
N ILE A 54 -1.05 13.55 -17.14
CA ILE A 54 -0.24 14.52 -17.91
C ILE A 54 1.25 14.14 -17.86
N ALA A 55 1.76 13.76 -16.68
CA ALA A 55 3.14 13.29 -16.50
C ALA A 55 3.41 11.98 -17.24
N SER A 56 2.43 11.07 -17.28
CA SER A 56 2.47 9.79 -18.00
C SER A 56 2.61 10.02 -19.50
N ILE A 57 1.70 10.81 -20.08
CA ILE A 57 1.72 11.15 -21.51
C ILE A 57 3.02 11.87 -21.89
N ALA A 58 3.49 12.81 -21.06
CA ALA A 58 4.74 13.50 -21.30
C ALA A 58 5.96 12.58 -21.21
N THR A 59 5.97 11.60 -20.30
CA THR A 59 7.08 10.62 -20.17
C THR A 59 7.06 9.58 -21.30
N GLY A 60 5.89 9.12 -21.76
CA GLY A 60 5.77 8.31 -22.98
C GLY A 60 6.19 9.06 -24.24
N LEU A 61 5.84 10.34 -24.35
CA LEU A 61 6.34 11.23 -25.41
C LEU A 61 7.85 11.50 -25.32
N ARG A 62 8.46 11.32 -24.14
CA ARG A 62 9.90 11.41 -23.91
C ARG A 62 10.60 10.14 -24.41
N LEU A 63 10.16 8.95 -23.98
CA LEU A 63 10.64 7.65 -24.50
C LEU A 63 10.74 7.63 -26.03
N TRP A 64 9.68 8.05 -26.71
CA TRP A 64 9.61 7.99 -28.18
C TRP A 64 10.39 9.11 -28.91
N LYS A 65 11.00 10.08 -28.21
CA LYS A 65 11.61 11.27 -28.86
C LYS A 65 12.92 11.76 -28.27
N ASP A 66 13.31 11.32 -27.08
CA ASP A 66 14.48 11.74 -26.33
C ASP A 66 15.46 10.56 -26.26
N GLU A 67 16.35 10.42 -27.24
CA GLU A 67 17.27 9.26 -27.39
C GLU A 67 18.23 9.08 -26.20
N GLU A 68 18.34 10.08 -25.31
CA GLU A 68 19.06 10.01 -24.04
C GLU A 68 18.27 9.26 -22.95
N PHE A 69 16.93 9.18 -23.07
CA PHE A 69 16.03 8.75 -22.01
C PHE A 69 15.74 7.25 -22.04
N HIS A 70 16.64 6.51 -21.43
CA HIS A 70 16.52 5.08 -21.17
C HIS A 70 15.81 4.84 -19.82
N PHE A 71 15.03 3.77 -19.72
CA PHE A 71 14.51 3.29 -18.43
C PHE A 71 15.65 2.74 -17.57
N ARG A 72 15.59 3.05 -16.27
CA ARG A 72 16.48 2.54 -15.22
C ARG A 72 15.69 1.54 -14.39
N HIS A 73 16.21 0.33 -14.24
CA HIS A 73 15.63 -0.62 -13.30
C HIS A 73 15.76 -0.12 -11.86
N LEU A 74 14.69 -0.18 -11.08
CA LEU A 74 14.68 0.17 -9.67
C LEU A 74 14.76 -1.09 -8.79
N PRO A 75 15.26 -1.01 -7.55
CA PRO A 75 15.43 -2.18 -6.68
C PRO A 75 14.15 -2.99 -6.39
N PHE A 76 12.97 -2.42 -6.64
CA PHE A 76 11.68 -3.03 -6.34
C PHE A 76 10.82 -3.30 -7.60
N ASP A 77 11.37 -3.15 -8.80
CA ASP A 77 10.67 -3.47 -10.06
C ASP A 77 10.12 -4.92 -10.04
N VAL A 78 10.92 -5.88 -9.55
CA VAL A 78 10.55 -7.30 -9.52
C VAL A 78 9.39 -7.59 -8.57
N PRO A 79 9.43 -7.27 -7.25
CA PRO A 79 8.29 -7.50 -6.38
C PRO A 79 7.07 -6.64 -6.75
N ALA A 80 7.24 -5.42 -7.29
CA ALA A 80 6.13 -4.64 -7.83
C ALA A 80 5.44 -5.34 -9.01
N MET A 81 6.22 -5.87 -9.97
CA MET A 81 5.67 -6.62 -11.10
C MET A 81 5.03 -7.95 -10.69
N LEU A 82 5.58 -8.65 -9.69
CA LEU A 82 4.96 -9.86 -9.13
C LEU A 82 3.62 -9.54 -8.45
N PHE A 83 3.57 -8.47 -7.65
CA PHE A 83 2.32 -7.98 -7.06
C PHE A 83 1.29 -7.64 -8.14
N VAL A 84 1.67 -6.88 -9.16
CA VAL A 84 0.80 -6.51 -10.30
C VAL A 84 0.24 -7.75 -11.02
N VAL A 85 1.09 -8.75 -11.32
CA VAL A 85 0.64 -9.95 -12.02
C VAL A 85 -0.29 -10.81 -11.15
N ILE A 86 0.02 -11.01 -9.87
CA ILE A 86 -0.80 -11.87 -8.99
C ILE A 86 -2.11 -11.17 -8.61
N SER A 87 -2.09 -9.87 -8.33
CA SER A 87 -3.33 -9.10 -8.09
C SER A 87 -4.21 -9.02 -9.34
N ALA A 88 -3.64 -8.94 -10.56
CA ALA A 88 -4.41 -9.09 -11.79
C ALA A 88 -5.06 -10.49 -11.94
N LEU A 89 -4.41 -11.56 -11.45
CA LEU A 89 -4.99 -12.91 -11.45
C LEU A 89 -6.09 -13.07 -10.38
N SER A 90 -6.00 -12.38 -9.24
CA SER A 90 -7.05 -12.38 -8.20
C SER A 90 -8.42 -11.93 -8.75
N VAL A 91 -8.43 -11.00 -9.71
CA VAL A 91 -9.65 -10.50 -10.37
C VAL A 91 -10.47 -11.63 -11.03
N LEU A 92 -9.85 -12.76 -11.38
CA LEU A 92 -10.53 -13.94 -11.92
C LEU A 92 -11.30 -14.74 -10.86
N ALA A 93 -10.89 -14.66 -9.59
CA ALA A 93 -11.56 -15.29 -8.46
C ALA A 93 -12.76 -14.47 -7.93
N SER A 94 -12.78 -13.17 -8.19
CA SER A 94 -13.84 -12.25 -7.74
C SER A 94 -15.26 -12.68 -8.17
N PRO A 95 -16.26 -12.63 -7.25
CA PRO A 95 -17.68 -12.77 -7.58
C PRO A 95 -18.14 -11.79 -8.67
N ASN A 96 -17.59 -10.57 -8.68
CA ASN A 96 -17.84 -9.56 -9.71
C ASN A 96 -16.53 -9.12 -10.38
N ARG A 97 -16.05 -9.97 -11.28
CA ARG A 97 -14.85 -9.73 -12.10
C ARG A 97 -14.83 -8.37 -12.81
N ALA A 98 -15.99 -7.83 -13.20
CA ALA A 98 -16.07 -6.54 -13.88
C ALA A 98 -15.79 -5.37 -12.92
N PHE A 99 -16.39 -5.41 -11.71
CA PHE A 99 -16.09 -4.45 -10.64
C PHE A 99 -14.64 -4.58 -10.17
N SER A 100 -14.16 -5.79 -9.87
CA SER A 100 -12.78 -6.02 -9.44
C SER A 100 -11.76 -5.62 -10.51
N PHE A 101 -12.04 -5.83 -11.80
CA PHE A 101 -11.17 -5.34 -12.89
C PHE A 101 -11.13 -3.81 -12.96
N TYR A 102 -12.29 -3.15 -12.85
CA TYR A 102 -12.38 -1.69 -12.82
C TYR A 102 -11.63 -1.10 -11.64
N ASN A 103 -11.82 -1.66 -10.44
CA ASN A 103 -11.12 -1.25 -9.22
C ASN A 103 -9.60 -1.48 -9.37
N TYR A 104 -9.21 -2.69 -9.76
CA TYR A 104 -7.82 -3.08 -9.97
C TYR A 104 -7.06 -2.17 -10.94
N TYR A 105 -7.57 -1.96 -12.17
CA TYR A 105 -6.84 -1.18 -13.16
C TYR A 105 -6.72 0.29 -12.75
N ASN A 106 -7.72 0.86 -12.07
CA ASN A 106 -7.65 2.24 -11.59
C ASN A 106 -6.66 2.37 -10.44
N LEU A 107 -6.80 1.57 -9.37
CA LEU A 107 -5.97 1.69 -8.16
C LEU A 107 -4.52 1.25 -8.41
N VAL A 108 -4.31 -0.01 -8.79
CA VAL A 108 -2.96 -0.53 -9.03
C VAL A 108 -2.29 0.18 -10.21
N GLY A 109 -3.09 0.61 -11.21
CA GLY A 109 -2.61 1.45 -12.30
C GLY A 109 -2.01 2.78 -11.84
N VAL A 110 -2.70 3.56 -10.99
CA VAL A 110 -2.13 4.83 -10.50
C VAL A 110 -0.94 4.58 -9.56
N TYR A 111 -0.98 3.56 -8.70
CA TYR A 111 0.13 3.24 -7.79
C TYR A 111 1.43 2.91 -8.56
N VAL A 112 1.33 2.05 -9.57
CA VAL A 112 2.45 1.67 -10.44
C VAL A 112 2.93 2.85 -11.29
N LEU A 113 2.03 3.68 -11.81
CA LEU A 113 2.40 4.87 -12.58
C LEU A 113 3.14 5.90 -11.72
N THR A 114 2.66 6.22 -10.51
CA THR A 114 3.36 7.08 -9.55
C THR A 114 4.77 6.56 -9.28
N TYR A 115 4.91 5.25 -8.99
CA TYR A 115 6.22 4.64 -8.74
C TYR A 115 7.17 4.76 -9.95
N LEU A 116 6.72 4.34 -11.13
CA LEU A 116 7.54 4.36 -12.34
C LEU A 116 7.93 5.78 -12.74
N LEU A 117 6.99 6.73 -12.78
CA LEU A 117 7.29 8.08 -13.27
C LEU A 117 8.26 8.83 -12.35
N ILE A 118 8.09 8.71 -11.02
CA ILE A 118 9.03 9.25 -10.03
C ILE A 118 10.40 8.56 -10.19
N GLY A 119 10.41 7.23 -10.21
CA GLY A 119 11.61 6.41 -10.32
C GLY A 119 12.40 6.64 -11.62
N GLN A 120 11.74 7.01 -12.73
CA GLN A 120 12.42 7.31 -14.00
C GLN A 120 12.84 8.78 -14.14
N ASN A 121 12.12 9.74 -13.55
CA ASN A 121 12.40 11.17 -13.72
C ASN A 121 13.29 11.77 -12.62
N VAL A 122 13.30 11.23 -11.39
CA VAL A 122 14.20 11.68 -10.31
C VAL A 122 15.60 11.07 -10.49
N ARG A 123 16.54 11.89 -10.98
CA ARG A 123 17.93 11.49 -11.29
C ARG A 123 19.01 12.39 -10.67
N GLN A 124 18.63 13.37 -9.85
CA GLN A 124 19.56 14.33 -9.23
C GLN A 124 19.13 14.69 -7.80
N PRO A 125 20.06 14.97 -6.86
CA PRO A 125 19.70 15.38 -5.50
C PRO A 125 18.87 16.66 -5.45
N GLN A 126 19.09 17.59 -6.38
CA GLN A 126 18.38 18.86 -6.44
C GLN A 126 16.93 18.67 -6.90
N GLN A 127 16.65 17.70 -7.77
CA GLN A 127 15.27 17.30 -8.12
C GLN A 127 14.53 16.76 -6.89
N MET A 128 15.16 15.84 -6.16
CA MET A 128 14.58 15.26 -4.94
C MET A 128 14.37 16.31 -3.84
N LYS A 129 15.28 17.28 -3.71
CA LYS A 129 15.13 18.46 -2.84
C LYS A 129 13.96 19.37 -3.23
N ILE A 130 13.66 19.50 -4.53
CA ILE A 130 12.49 20.24 -5.01
C ILE A 130 11.20 19.47 -4.70
N MET A 131 11.16 18.17 -5.01
CA MET A 131 10.00 17.31 -4.77
C MET A 131 9.64 17.24 -3.28
N LEU A 132 10.63 17.07 -2.40
CA LEU A 132 10.48 17.13 -0.94
C LEU A 132 9.95 18.49 -0.44
N ARG A 133 10.38 19.60 -1.05
CA ARG A 133 9.83 20.94 -0.73
C ARG A 133 8.37 21.07 -1.16
N VAL A 134 8.01 20.53 -2.31
CA VAL A 134 6.62 20.57 -2.82
C VAL A 134 5.70 19.73 -1.93
N ALA A 135 6.10 18.51 -1.58
CA ALA A 135 5.40 17.69 -0.59
C ALA A 135 5.29 18.39 0.77
N GLY A 136 6.36 19.04 1.25
CA GLY A 136 6.37 19.78 2.50
C GLY A 136 5.44 21.01 2.51
N VAL A 137 5.37 21.77 1.40
CA VAL A 137 4.40 22.89 1.29
C VAL A 137 2.97 22.36 1.25
N SER A 138 2.73 21.24 0.56
CA SER A 138 1.40 20.60 0.55
C SER A 138 1.00 20.12 1.96
N ALA A 139 1.90 19.44 2.68
CA ALA A 139 1.68 19.04 4.07
C ALA A 139 1.41 20.23 5.01
N VAL A 140 2.07 21.38 4.81
CA VAL A 140 1.74 22.62 5.56
C VAL A 140 0.30 23.07 5.27
N LEU A 141 -0.19 22.98 4.03
CA LEU A 141 -1.58 23.32 3.70
C LEU A 141 -2.58 22.35 4.36
N VAL A 142 -2.29 21.04 4.37
CA VAL A 142 -3.10 20.01 5.07
C VAL A 142 -3.16 20.30 6.58
N ILE A 143 -2.04 20.65 7.22
CA ILE A 143 -1.98 20.98 8.65
C ILE A 143 -2.75 22.28 8.94
N LEU A 144 -2.57 23.32 8.13
CA LEU A 144 -3.29 24.60 8.29
C LEU A 144 -4.80 24.45 8.08
N TYR A 145 -5.24 23.62 7.12
CA TYR A 145 -6.66 23.33 6.94
C TYR A 145 -7.23 22.47 8.08
N GLY A 146 -6.44 21.55 8.65
CA GLY A 146 -6.81 20.81 9.85
C GLY A 146 -6.99 21.72 11.07
N TYR A 147 -6.08 22.68 11.27
CA TYR A 147 -6.25 23.72 12.31
C TYR A 147 -7.46 24.62 12.05
N TYR A 148 -7.75 24.95 10.79
CA TYR A 148 -8.96 25.70 10.43
C TYR A 148 -10.23 24.91 10.80
N GLN A 149 -10.32 23.61 10.48
CA GLN A 149 -11.43 22.75 10.92
C GLN A 149 -11.59 22.75 12.45
N PHE A 150 -10.49 22.59 13.20
CA PHE A 150 -10.51 22.57 14.66
C PHE A 150 -11.00 23.89 15.28
N LEU A 151 -10.57 25.03 14.73
CA LEU A 151 -10.90 26.36 15.28
C LEU A 151 -12.29 26.86 14.89
N PHE A 152 -12.79 26.49 13.71
CA PHE A 152 -14.08 26.97 13.19
C PHE A 152 -15.22 25.94 13.29
N GLY A 153 -14.95 24.71 13.72
CA GLY A 153 -15.97 23.74 14.11
C GLY A 153 -16.90 23.33 12.97
N ILE A 154 -16.33 22.87 11.85
CA ILE A 154 -17.13 22.31 10.74
C ILE A 154 -17.86 21.06 11.27
N ASP A 155 -19.19 21.09 11.30
CA ASP A 155 -19.99 20.06 11.96
C ASP A 155 -20.00 18.74 11.16
N ILE A 156 -19.39 17.73 11.77
CA ILE A 156 -19.12 16.41 11.19
C ILE A 156 -20.39 15.54 11.14
N SER A 157 -21.49 15.97 11.76
CA SER A 157 -22.81 15.29 11.72
C SER A 157 -23.40 15.13 10.31
N SER A 158 -22.81 15.76 9.29
CA SER A 158 -23.17 15.59 7.88
C SER A 158 -22.37 14.51 7.13
N MET A 159 -21.32 13.92 7.73
CA MET A 159 -20.55 12.83 7.12
C MET A 159 -21.20 11.46 7.36
N LYS A 160 -21.41 10.71 6.26
CA LYS A 160 -22.04 9.37 6.16
C LYS A 160 -21.43 8.24 7.02
N TRP A 161 -20.42 8.52 7.84
CA TRP A 161 -19.63 7.53 8.60
C TRP A 161 -19.71 7.73 10.13
N VAL A 162 -20.54 8.65 10.63
CA VAL A 162 -20.68 8.93 12.07
C VAL A 162 -22.13 9.26 12.43
N ASP A 163 -22.75 8.42 13.28
CA ASP A 163 -23.99 8.79 13.99
C ASP A 163 -23.70 9.88 15.02
N GLY A 164 -23.90 11.14 14.60
CA GLY A 164 -23.52 12.31 15.38
C GLY A 164 -24.17 12.39 16.76
N ASP A 165 -25.38 11.83 16.92
CA ASP A 165 -26.15 11.85 18.18
C ASP A 165 -25.77 10.71 19.13
N ALA A 166 -25.21 9.60 18.64
CA ALA A 166 -24.69 8.53 19.50
C ALA A 166 -23.34 8.88 20.15
N PHE A 167 -22.50 9.68 19.47
CA PHE A 167 -21.12 9.94 19.89
C PHE A 167 -20.74 11.44 19.82
N PRO A 168 -21.18 12.27 20.79
CA PRO A 168 -20.88 13.70 20.80
C PRO A 168 -19.38 14.06 20.84
N GLU A 169 -18.51 13.16 21.31
CA GLU A 169 -17.05 13.36 21.23
C GLU A 169 -16.47 13.26 19.81
N LEU A 170 -17.10 12.50 18.91
CA LEU A 170 -16.62 12.37 17.52
C LEU A 170 -16.80 13.68 16.73
N ARG A 171 -17.73 14.56 17.13
CA ARG A 171 -18.03 15.85 16.47
C ARG A 171 -16.87 16.85 16.41
N LYS A 172 -15.72 16.58 17.07
CA LYS A 172 -14.55 17.48 17.14
C LYS A 172 -13.26 16.92 16.53
N ARG A 173 -13.32 15.81 15.78
CA ARG A 173 -12.13 15.15 15.20
C ARG A 173 -11.70 15.79 13.88
N VAL A 174 -10.44 16.23 13.79
CA VAL A 174 -9.89 16.80 12.55
C VAL A 174 -9.60 15.72 11.51
N PHE A 175 -10.08 15.91 10.27
CA PHE A 175 -9.82 15.03 9.12
C PHE A 175 -9.18 15.76 7.92
N SER A 176 -9.13 17.10 7.95
CA SER A 176 -8.55 17.95 6.91
C SER A 176 -9.08 17.59 5.51
N THR A 177 -8.22 17.48 4.51
CA THR A 177 -8.51 17.07 3.12
C THR A 177 -8.59 15.54 2.92
N TRP A 178 -8.58 14.75 3.99
CA TRP A 178 -8.44 13.28 3.94
C TRP A 178 -9.72 12.50 4.31
N GLU A 179 -10.84 13.20 4.50
CA GLU A 179 -12.20 12.70 4.76
C GLU A 179 -12.41 11.87 6.06
N ASN A 180 -11.38 11.16 6.54
CA ASN A 180 -11.39 10.37 7.76
C ASN A 180 -10.19 10.73 8.66
N PRO A 181 -10.41 10.98 9.97
CA PRO A 181 -9.35 11.43 10.90
C PRO A 181 -8.23 10.40 11.13
N ASN A 182 -8.50 9.08 11.04
CA ASN A 182 -7.46 8.05 11.16
C ASN A 182 -6.51 8.07 9.96
N ILE A 183 -7.05 8.35 8.77
CA ILE A 183 -6.29 8.36 7.52
C ILE A 183 -5.42 9.62 7.44
N LEU A 184 -5.95 10.77 7.88
CA LEU A 184 -5.14 11.98 8.12
C LEU A 184 -4.00 11.69 9.11
N ALA A 185 -4.27 10.99 10.20
CA ALA A 185 -3.27 10.68 11.22
C ALA A 185 -2.12 9.84 10.66
N GLY A 186 -2.41 8.79 9.88
CA GLY A 186 -1.37 8.00 9.19
C GLY A 186 -0.55 8.82 8.19
N TYR A 187 -1.15 9.79 7.49
CA TYR A 187 -0.41 10.74 6.65
C TYR A 187 0.49 11.67 7.49
N LEU A 188 0.00 12.17 8.63
CA LEU A 188 0.78 13.01 9.52
C LEU A 188 1.99 12.25 10.12
N ASP A 189 1.84 10.98 10.50
CA ASP A 189 2.97 10.16 10.96
C ASP A 189 4.07 10.01 9.90
N ILE A 190 3.70 9.71 8.64
CA ILE A 190 4.63 9.64 7.49
C ILE A 190 5.41 10.96 7.37
N VAL A 191 4.69 12.08 7.45
CA VAL A 191 5.24 13.44 7.34
C VAL A 191 6.14 13.81 8.52
N ILE A 192 5.80 13.41 9.75
CA ILE A 192 6.63 13.58 10.95
C ILE A 192 7.90 12.74 10.83
N CYS A 193 7.81 11.47 10.41
CA CYS A 193 8.97 10.60 10.21
C CYS A 193 9.95 11.17 9.17
N LEU A 194 9.45 11.64 8.03
CA LEU A 194 10.24 12.34 7.02
C LEU A 194 10.94 13.58 7.59
N ALA A 195 10.21 14.43 8.32
CA ALA A 195 10.76 15.62 8.95
C ALA A 195 11.79 15.30 10.05
N PHE A 196 11.60 14.21 10.80
CA PHE A 196 12.51 13.75 11.85
C PHE A 196 13.85 13.26 11.27
N GLY A 197 13.82 12.43 10.23
CA GLY A 197 15.05 11.98 9.56
C GLY A 197 15.89 13.15 9.05
N LEU A 198 15.22 14.15 8.46
CA LEU A 198 15.82 15.40 7.99
C LEU A 198 16.33 16.29 9.13
N PHE A 199 15.59 16.39 10.24
CA PHE A 199 15.98 17.11 11.45
C PHE A 199 17.28 16.56 12.06
N MET A 200 17.40 15.23 12.18
CA MET A 200 18.57 14.57 12.75
C MET A 200 19.85 14.80 11.92
N HIS A 201 19.72 14.99 10.60
CA HIS A 201 20.84 15.26 9.69
C HIS A 201 20.97 16.75 9.27
N ALA A 202 20.17 17.64 9.86
CA ALA A 202 20.16 19.06 9.52
C ALA A 202 21.44 19.79 9.98
N GLY A 203 22.40 19.93 9.07
CA GLY A 203 23.67 20.59 9.34
C GLY A 203 23.59 22.10 9.63
N GLU A 204 22.48 22.76 9.27
CA GLU A 204 22.21 24.16 9.57
C GLU A 204 21.23 24.28 10.75
N ARG A 205 21.56 25.11 11.75
CA ARG A 205 20.64 25.41 12.87
C ARG A 205 19.28 25.90 12.37
N LYS A 206 19.24 26.74 11.32
CA LYS A 206 18.01 27.24 10.69
C LYS A 206 17.13 26.12 10.17
N MET A 207 17.68 25.18 9.40
CA MET A 207 16.93 24.04 8.85
C MET A 207 16.44 23.12 9.97
N ARG A 208 17.26 22.89 11.01
CA ARG A 208 16.86 22.10 12.18
C ARG A 208 15.69 22.76 12.94
N THR A 209 15.70 24.08 13.10
CA THR A 209 14.54 24.81 13.68
C THR A 209 13.30 24.69 12.80
N ILE A 210 13.43 24.82 11.47
CA ILE A 210 12.30 24.67 10.54
C ILE A 210 11.66 23.28 10.65
N PHE A 211 12.47 22.20 10.58
CA PHE A 211 11.94 20.84 10.74
C PHE A 211 11.37 20.59 12.15
N GLY A 212 11.98 21.15 13.20
CA GLY A 212 11.46 21.06 14.57
C GLY A 212 10.09 21.71 14.75
N VAL A 213 9.92 22.95 14.27
CA VAL A 213 8.61 23.66 14.31
C VAL A 213 7.57 22.93 13.46
N PHE A 214 7.96 22.41 12.29
CA PHE A 214 7.07 21.64 11.42
C PHE A 214 6.63 20.31 12.06
N MET A 215 7.53 19.56 12.70
CA MET A 215 7.17 18.35 13.46
C MET A 215 6.21 18.66 14.62
N LEU A 216 6.44 19.75 15.36
CA LEU A 216 5.53 20.17 16.45
C LEU A 216 4.14 20.55 15.91
N ALA A 217 4.06 21.22 14.75
CA ALA A 217 2.78 21.53 14.13
C ALA A 217 2.06 20.26 13.59
N ALA A 218 2.79 19.34 12.97
CA ALA A 218 2.23 18.08 12.51
C ALA A 218 1.75 17.21 13.69
N ALA A 219 2.51 17.15 14.80
CA ALA A 219 2.15 16.40 16.00
C ALA A 219 0.96 17.01 16.76
N ALA A 220 0.83 18.35 16.80
CA ALA A 220 -0.35 18.99 17.37
C ALA A 220 -1.60 18.77 16.50
N CYS A 221 -1.47 18.80 15.16
CA CYS A 221 -2.55 18.43 14.24
C CYS A 221 -2.93 16.94 14.40
N LEU A 222 -1.94 16.06 14.57
CA LEU A 222 -2.14 14.63 14.84
C LEU A 222 -2.96 14.41 16.13
N ALA A 223 -2.64 15.12 17.21
CA ALA A 223 -3.41 15.05 18.45
C ALA A 223 -4.89 15.47 18.25
N MET A 224 -5.16 16.49 17.42
CA MET A 224 -6.52 16.94 17.10
C MET A 224 -7.33 15.95 16.24
N THR A 225 -6.70 14.94 15.64
CA THR A 225 -7.42 13.82 15.00
C THR A 225 -8.05 12.85 16.01
N TYR A 226 -7.59 12.87 17.27
CA TYR A 226 -7.89 11.86 18.30
C TYR A 226 -7.61 10.40 17.89
N ALA A 227 -6.79 10.16 16.85
CA ALA A 227 -6.38 8.83 16.41
C ALA A 227 -5.34 8.22 17.38
N ARG A 228 -5.82 7.70 18.52
CA ARG A 228 -5.00 7.16 19.62
C ARG A 228 -3.93 6.15 19.17
N GLY A 229 -4.23 5.33 18.16
CA GLY A 229 -3.28 4.39 17.54
C GLY A 229 -2.06 5.08 16.90
N ALA A 230 -2.26 6.03 16.00
CA ALA A 230 -1.17 6.76 15.34
C ALA A 230 -0.31 7.56 16.34
N CYS A 231 -0.95 8.21 17.32
CA CYS A 231 -0.25 8.86 18.43
C CYS A 231 0.67 7.89 19.20
N LEU A 232 0.26 6.63 19.39
CA LEU A 232 1.10 5.59 19.98
C LEU A 232 2.21 5.13 19.02
N VAL A 233 1.92 4.95 17.73
CA VAL A 233 2.90 4.54 16.70
C VAL A 233 4.06 5.54 16.61
N ILE A 234 3.78 6.85 16.51
CA ILE A 234 4.86 7.85 16.43
C ILE A 234 5.66 7.94 17.74
N ALA A 235 5.01 7.73 18.90
CA ALA A 235 5.70 7.65 20.19
C ALA A 235 6.64 6.44 20.26
N VAL A 236 6.18 5.25 19.83
CA VAL A 236 6.97 4.02 19.76
C VAL A 236 8.16 4.18 18.80
N ILE A 237 7.96 4.82 17.64
CA ILE A 237 9.04 5.07 16.67
C ILE A 237 10.12 6.00 17.24
N LEU A 238 9.73 7.13 17.84
CA LEU A 238 10.68 8.10 18.38
C LEU A 238 11.39 7.56 19.65
N ALA A 239 10.68 6.84 20.51
CA ALA A 239 11.27 6.18 21.67
C ALA A 239 12.20 5.02 21.27
N GLY A 240 11.81 4.20 20.30
CA GLY A 240 12.63 3.11 19.76
C GLY A 240 13.91 3.62 19.09
N TYR A 241 13.82 4.65 18.25
CA TYR A 241 14.99 5.35 17.71
C TYR A 241 15.86 5.93 18.84
N GLY A 242 15.24 6.51 19.87
CA GLY A 242 15.93 7.06 21.01
C GLY A 242 16.68 6.01 21.86
N ALA A 243 16.11 4.82 22.02
CA ALA A 243 16.76 3.71 22.71
C ALA A 243 17.92 3.10 21.89
N LEU A 244 17.73 2.96 20.57
CA LEU A 244 18.65 2.24 19.68
C LEU A 244 19.72 3.11 19.01
N LYS A 245 19.54 4.44 18.92
CA LYS A 245 20.44 5.35 18.18
C LYS A 245 20.86 6.61 18.95
N ASP A 246 19.94 7.36 19.58
CA ASP A 246 20.30 8.56 20.36
C ASP A 246 19.42 8.75 21.60
N ARG A 247 19.99 8.44 22.78
CA ARG A 247 19.34 8.58 24.09
C ARG A 247 18.81 10.00 24.38
N ARG A 248 19.27 11.03 23.66
CA ARG A 248 18.71 12.39 23.75
C ARG A 248 17.31 12.49 23.19
N VAL A 249 16.99 11.71 22.14
CA VAL A 249 15.63 11.62 21.60
C VAL A 249 14.72 10.92 22.61
N LEU A 250 15.18 9.81 23.21
CA LEU A 250 14.43 9.13 24.28
C LEU A 250 14.17 10.07 25.48
N LEU A 251 15.18 10.81 25.92
CA LEU A 251 15.02 11.81 26.99
C LEU A 251 14.02 12.92 26.60
N ALA A 252 14.06 13.39 25.35
CA ALA A 252 13.09 14.36 24.86
C ALA A 252 11.66 13.79 24.83
N CYS A 253 11.46 12.53 24.40
CA CYS A 253 10.17 11.85 24.46
C CYS A 253 9.66 11.71 25.90
N VAL A 254 10.52 11.32 26.86
CA VAL A 254 10.15 11.23 28.28
C VAL A 254 9.78 12.60 28.86
N VAL A 255 10.55 13.65 28.56
CA VAL A 255 10.26 15.02 29.03
C VAL A 255 8.96 15.55 28.41
N VAL A 256 8.73 15.35 27.11
CA VAL A 256 7.48 15.77 26.46
C VAL A 256 6.28 14.99 27.00
N GLY A 257 6.40 13.67 27.18
CA GLY A 257 5.35 12.85 27.79
C GLY A 257 5.02 13.29 29.22
N ALA A 258 6.04 13.51 30.07
CA ALA A 258 5.84 14.01 31.43
C ALA A 258 5.20 15.41 31.46
N LEU A 259 5.59 16.32 30.54
CA LEU A 259 4.97 17.64 30.43
C LEU A 259 3.52 17.57 29.95
N LEU A 260 3.18 16.67 29.02
CA LEU A 260 1.80 16.45 28.58
C LEU A 260 0.91 15.91 29.70
N LEU A 261 1.38 14.88 30.42
CA LEU A 261 0.66 14.31 31.57
C LEU A 261 0.50 15.30 32.73
N ALA A 262 1.45 16.23 32.90
CA ALA A 262 1.38 17.29 33.91
C ALA A 262 0.54 18.51 33.48
N ALA A 263 0.23 18.67 32.18
CA ALA A 263 -0.50 19.81 31.64
C ALA A 263 -2.03 19.62 31.66
N ASP A 264 -2.51 18.38 31.57
CA ASP A 264 -3.95 18.08 31.52
C ASP A 264 -4.30 16.73 32.17
N PRO A 265 -5.03 16.72 33.31
CA PRO A 265 -5.56 15.50 33.92
C PRO A 265 -6.52 14.70 33.01
N VAL A 266 -7.26 15.37 32.12
CA VAL A 266 -8.16 14.71 31.17
C VAL A 266 -7.34 13.94 30.12
N LEU A 267 -6.16 14.42 29.76
CA LEU A 267 -5.21 13.68 28.92
C LEU A 267 -4.64 12.45 29.64
N TYR A 268 -4.42 12.51 30.95
CA TYR A 268 -4.03 11.34 31.76
C TYR A 268 -5.12 10.26 31.76
N GLU A 269 -6.40 10.60 31.94
CA GLU A 269 -7.51 9.64 31.84
C GLU A 269 -7.70 9.09 30.41
N ARG A 270 -7.54 9.94 29.38
CA ARG A 270 -7.60 9.54 27.96
C ARG A 270 -6.41 8.69 27.50
N LEU A 271 -5.29 8.73 28.21
CA LEU A 271 -4.13 7.87 27.96
C LEU A 271 -4.16 6.58 28.77
N THR A 272 -4.63 6.60 30.02
CA THR A 272 -4.77 5.37 30.83
C THR A 272 -5.89 4.47 30.31
N SER A 273 -7.00 5.03 29.83
CA SER A 273 -8.10 4.27 29.20
C SER A 273 -7.69 3.43 27.99
N VAL A 274 -6.63 3.82 27.25
CA VAL A 274 -6.05 3.00 26.15
C VAL A 274 -5.47 1.67 26.65
N PHE A 275 -5.06 1.59 27.93
CA PHE A 275 -4.48 0.39 28.54
C PHE A 275 -5.45 -0.36 29.47
N THR A 276 -6.52 0.29 29.94
CA THR A 276 -7.45 -0.29 30.93
C THR A 276 -8.84 -0.60 30.40
N LYS A 277 -9.21 -0.09 29.21
CA LYS A 277 -10.52 -0.33 28.62
C LYS A 277 -10.38 -1.05 27.28
N VAL A 278 -10.96 -2.25 27.19
CA VAL A 278 -11.29 -2.84 25.89
C VAL A 278 -12.46 -2.00 25.35
N ASP A 279 -12.14 -1.02 24.51
CA ASP A 279 -13.16 -0.27 23.78
C ASP A 279 -13.85 -1.22 22.77
N THR A 280 -15.14 -1.02 22.51
CA THR A 280 -15.94 -1.76 21.51
C THR A 280 -15.29 -1.77 20.11
N SER A 281 -14.48 -0.74 19.81
CA SER A 281 -13.67 -0.66 18.58
C SER A 281 -12.58 -1.74 18.49
N THR A 282 -12.08 -2.25 19.61
CA THR A 282 -11.10 -3.35 19.67
C THR A 282 -11.79 -4.70 19.49
N GLU A 283 -12.95 -4.90 20.12
CA GLU A 283 -13.76 -6.13 19.96
C GLU A 283 -14.21 -6.31 18.51
N MET A 284 -14.72 -5.25 17.86
CA MET A 284 -15.07 -5.29 16.43
C MET A 284 -13.87 -5.64 15.53
N ARG A 285 -12.65 -5.17 15.84
CA ARG A 285 -11.46 -5.58 15.07
C ARG A 285 -11.16 -7.07 15.21
N LEU A 286 -11.24 -7.62 16.42
CA LEU A 286 -10.99 -9.05 16.65
C LEU A 286 -12.01 -9.91 15.89
N ALA A 287 -13.29 -9.53 15.91
CA ALA A 287 -14.34 -10.13 15.10
C ALA A 287 -14.01 -10.09 13.60
N PHE A 288 -13.67 -8.91 13.05
CA PHE A 288 -13.28 -8.79 11.64
C PHE A 288 -12.07 -9.65 11.27
N TRP A 289 -11.09 -9.76 12.18
CA TRP A 289 -9.87 -10.54 11.93
C TRP A 289 -10.16 -12.05 11.89
N GLU A 290 -11.06 -12.56 12.73
CA GLU A 290 -11.48 -13.97 12.69
C GLU A 290 -12.23 -14.30 11.40
N SER A 291 -13.18 -13.45 10.98
CA SER A 291 -13.84 -13.53 9.66
C SER A 291 -12.84 -13.45 8.51
N THR A 292 -11.82 -12.61 8.60
CA THR A 292 -10.78 -12.51 7.54
C THR A 292 -9.88 -13.74 7.51
N VAL A 293 -9.54 -14.31 8.65
CA VAL A 293 -8.74 -15.55 8.73
C VAL A 293 -9.49 -16.72 8.11
N ALA A 294 -10.81 -16.81 8.29
CA ALA A 294 -11.65 -17.78 7.58
C ALA A 294 -11.63 -17.56 6.05
N MET A 295 -11.84 -16.32 5.57
CA MET A 295 -11.71 -15.99 4.13
C MET A 295 -10.34 -16.37 3.53
N ILE A 296 -9.25 -16.21 4.30
CA ILE A 296 -7.89 -16.61 3.88
C ILE A 296 -7.73 -18.14 3.83
N GLN A 297 -8.39 -18.88 4.73
CA GLN A 297 -8.34 -20.36 4.75
C GLN A 297 -9.07 -20.98 3.56
N ASP A 298 -10.19 -20.41 3.14
CA ASP A 298 -10.97 -20.90 1.99
C ASP A 298 -10.42 -20.40 0.63
N HIS A 299 -9.77 -19.23 0.58
CA HIS A 299 -9.22 -18.64 -0.65
C HIS A 299 -7.69 -18.39 -0.68
N PRO A 300 -6.81 -19.30 -0.20
CA PRO A 300 -5.41 -18.98 0.13
C PRO A 300 -4.50 -18.63 -1.05
N PHE A 301 -4.83 -19.02 -2.29
CA PHE A 301 -3.92 -18.90 -3.44
C PHE A 301 -4.11 -17.65 -4.30
N LEU A 302 -5.35 -17.30 -4.63
CA LEU A 302 -5.69 -16.11 -5.42
C LEU A 302 -6.47 -15.05 -4.63
N GLY A 303 -6.89 -15.39 -3.40
CA GLY A 303 -7.79 -14.56 -2.63
C GLY A 303 -9.22 -14.55 -3.16
N ILE A 304 -10.05 -13.73 -2.52
CA ILE A 304 -11.44 -13.42 -2.93
C ILE A 304 -11.50 -12.45 -4.13
N GLY A 305 -10.35 -11.90 -4.56
CA GLY A 305 -10.22 -10.95 -5.65
C GLY A 305 -10.07 -9.50 -5.20
N TRP A 306 -9.27 -8.72 -5.93
CA TRP A 306 -9.01 -7.30 -5.65
C TRP A 306 -10.31 -6.48 -5.51
N GLY A 307 -10.42 -5.75 -4.40
CA GLY A 307 -11.56 -4.91 -4.05
C GLY A 307 -12.85 -5.65 -3.70
N ALA A 308 -12.83 -6.98 -3.58
CA ALA A 308 -14.02 -7.80 -3.38
C ALA A 308 -14.40 -7.99 -1.89
N TYR A 309 -13.63 -7.47 -0.93
CA TYR A 309 -13.85 -7.71 0.51
C TYR A 309 -15.31 -7.49 0.95
N TRP A 310 -15.91 -6.34 0.61
CA TRP A 310 -17.29 -6.01 0.96
C TRP A 310 -18.36 -6.91 0.32
N MET A 311 -18.01 -7.62 -0.77
CA MET A 311 -18.92 -8.53 -1.45
C MET A 311 -18.94 -9.93 -0.82
N VAL A 312 -17.84 -10.32 -0.16
CA VAL A 312 -17.65 -11.66 0.40
C VAL A 312 -17.75 -11.68 1.92
N TYR A 313 -17.38 -10.59 2.62
CA TYR A 313 -17.52 -10.49 4.08
C TYR A 313 -18.88 -10.94 4.64
N PRO A 314 -20.05 -10.66 4.01
CA PRO A 314 -21.34 -11.12 4.51
C PRO A 314 -21.50 -12.65 4.62
N GLU A 315 -20.73 -13.44 3.86
CA GLU A 315 -20.72 -14.92 3.98
C GLU A 315 -19.93 -15.40 5.21
N TYR A 316 -19.07 -14.54 5.77
CA TYR A 316 -18.17 -14.79 6.89
C TYR A 316 -18.49 -13.93 8.12
N ASP A 317 -19.65 -13.26 8.15
CA ASP A 317 -20.05 -12.43 9.29
C ASP A 317 -20.55 -13.30 10.45
N PHE A 318 -19.62 -13.65 11.33
CA PHE A 318 -19.89 -14.48 12.50
C PHE A 318 -20.47 -13.69 13.68
N TYR A 319 -20.50 -12.35 13.62
CA TYR A 319 -20.70 -11.49 14.79
C TYR A 319 -21.68 -10.32 14.64
N LEU A 320 -21.89 -9.77 13.43
CA LEU A 320 -22.74 -8.58 13.21
C LEU A 320 -24.07 -8.92 12.50
N GLN A 321 -24.45 -10.19 12.50
CA GLN A 321 -25.52 -10.78 11.70
C GLN A 321 -26.84 -9.98 11.75
N GLY A 322 -27.19 -9.40 10.60
CA GLY A 322 -28.44 -8.65 10.42
C GLY A 322 -28.34 -7.13 10.67
N ALA A 323 -27.14 -6.59 10.89
CA ALA A 323 -26.92 -5.13 10.84
C ALA A 323 -26.70 -4.66 9.39
N ASP A 324 -27.38 -3.58 8.97
CA ASP A 324 -27.23 -2.96 7.64
C ASP A 324 -25.92 -2.16 7.48
N ILE A 325 -24.78 -2.73 7.91
CA ILE A 325 -23.48 -2.06 7.98
C ILE A 325 -22.53 -2.65 6.93
N LEU A 326 -22.16 -1.83 5.93
CA LEU A 326 -21.24 -2.23 4.87
C LEU A 326 -19.78 -2.27 5.36
N ILE A 327 -19.26 -3.46 5.68
CA ILE A 327 -17.85 -3.67 6.05
C ILE A 327 -16.99 -3.77 4.79
N VAL A 328 -16.01 -2.86 4.65
CA VAL A 328 -15.22 -2.73 3.40
C VAL A 328 -13.76 -3.22 3.45
N HIS A 329 -13.24 -3.51 4.64
CA HIS A 329 -11.86 -3.97 4.85
C HIS A 329 -11.66 -4.58 6.25
N ALA A 330 -10.62 -5.40 6.43
CA ALA A 330 -10.28 -6.06 7.70
C ALA A 330 -9.77 -5.15 8.85
N HIS A 331 -9.62 -3.84 8.65
CA HIS A 331 -8.89 -2.93 9.56
C HIS A 331 -7.47 -3.42 9.94
N ASN A 332 -6.82 -4.19 9.06
CA ASN A 332 -5.48 -4.73 9.24
C ASN A 332 -4.90 -5.03 7.85
N ILE A 333 -3.82 -4.34 7.47
CA ILE A 333 -3.27 -4.44 6.10
C ILE A 333 -2.74 -5.86 5.78
N TYR A 334 -2.33 -6.60 6.80
CA TYR A 334 -1.75 -7.92 6.64
C TYR A 334 -2.81 -8.95 6.27
N LEU A 335 -3.93 -8.94 6.99
CA LEU A 335 -5.07 -9.80 6.71
C LEU A 335 -5.81 -9.36 5.43
N ASN A 336 -6.02 -8.06 5.22
CA ASN A 336 -6.78 -7.56 4.06
C ASN A 336 -6.11 -7.94 2.72
N TYR A 337 -4.79 -7.76 2.59
CA TYR A 337 -4.06 -8.17 1.38
C TYR A 337 -3.98 -9.69 1.22
N MET A 338 -3.88 -10.47 2.33
CA MET A 338 -3.91 -11.94 2.23
C MET A 338 -5.29 -12.45 1.76
N ALA A 339 -6.37 -11.80 2.19
CA ALA A 339 -7.72 -12.15 1.75
C ALA A 339 -7.96 -11.77 0.28
N GLU A 340 -7.69 -10.53 -0.13
CA GLU A 340 -8.04 -10.07 -1.49
C GLU A 340 -7.19 -10.68 -2.61
N ILE A 341 -5.88 -10.88 -2.41
CA ILE A 341 -4.96 -11.34 -3.48
C ILE A 341 -4.21 -12.64 -3.16
N GLY A 342 -4.63 -13.33 -2.10
CA GLY A 342 -4.04 -14.59 -1.65
C GLY A 342 -2.66 -14.42 -1.02
N ILE A 343 -2.18 -15.49 -0.36
CA ILE A 343 -0.86 -15.54 0.28
C ILE A 343 0.27 -15.24 -0.73
N PRO A 344 0.28 -15.74 -1.98
CA PRO A 344 1.33 -15.40 -2.96
C PRO A 344 1.35 -13.91 -3.34
N GLY A 345 0.19 -13.29 -3.50
CA GLY A 345 0.08 -11.86 -3.84
C GLY A 345 0.50 -10.97 -2.67
N ALA A 346 0.05 -11.32 -1.47
CA ALA A 346 0.46 -10.69 -0.22
C ALA A 346 1.98 -10.79 0.02
N VAL A 347 2.61 -11.95 -0.23
CA VAL A 347 4.07 -12.11 -0.13
C VAL A 347 4.81 -11.19 -1.12
N ALA A 348 4.33 -11.06 -2.36
CA ALA A 348 4.91 -10.13 -3.32
C ALA A 348 4.77 -8.66 -2.87
N PHE A 349 3.61 -8.29 -2.33
CA PHE A 349 3.38 -6.96 -1.74
C PHE A 349 4.28 -6.68 -0.53
N PHE A 350 4.37 -7.61 0.43
CA PHE A 350 5.20 -7.44 1.62
C PHE A 350 6.70 -7.43 1.30
N TRP A 351 7.15 -8.11 0.24
CA TRP A 351 8.52 -7.98 -0.27
C TRP A 351 8.79 -6.57 -0.82
N PHE A 352 7.86 -5.98 -1.59
CA PHE A 352 7.96 -4.59 -2.04
C PHE A 352 7.97 -3.60 -0.85
N PHE A 353 7.06 -3.81 0.11
CA PHE A 353 6.84 -2.95 1.28
C PHE A 353 8.02 -2.98 2.26
N PHE A 354 8.35 -4.15 2.82
CA PHE A 354 9.46 -4.28 3.77
C PHE A 354 10.83 -4.17 3.08
N GLY A 355 10.94 -4.52 1.80
CA GLY A 355 12.14 -4.24 1.00
C GLY A 355 12.42 -2.74 0.87
N THR A 356 11.38 -1.93 0.70
CA THR A 356 11.48 -0.46 0.74
C THR A 356 11.97 0.02 2.10
N MET A 357 11.34 -0.44 3.19
CA MET A 357 11.73 -0.07 4.57
C MET A 357 13.19 -0.43 4.85
N PHE A 358 13.60 -1.66 4.53
CA PHE A 358 14.95 -2.16 4.77
C PHE A 358 16.00 -1.38 3.99
N LEU A 359 15.80 -1.17 2.68
CA LEU A 359 16.75 -0.41 1.86
C LEU A 359 16.88 1.03 2.34
N ALA A 360 15.78 1.69 2.73
CA ALA A 360 15.81 3.06 3.23
C ALA A 360 16.59 3.19 4.56
N LEU A 361 16.47 2.20 5.46
CA LEU A 361 17.17 2.20 6.76
C LEU A 361 18.64 1.77 6.65
N HIS A 362 18.99 0.86 5.73
CA HIS A 362 20.34 0.27 5.61
C HIS A 362 21.18 0.81 4.45
N GLN A 363 20.73 1.88 3.79
CA GLN A 363 21.35 2.38 2.56
C GLN A 363 22.82 2.82 2.75
N PRO A 364 23.75 2.43 1.85
CA PRO A 364 25.13 2.91 1.87
C PRO A 364 25.23 4.36 1.37
N PHE A 365 26.20 5.11 1.92
CA PHE A 365 26.45 6.53 1.58
C PHE A 365 27.93 6.80 1.30
N GLY A 366 28.33 6.79 0.03
CA GLY A 366 29.69 7.08 -0.43
C GLY A 366 29.80 7.92 -1.70
N GLY A 367 28.70 8.49 -2.20
CA GLY A 367 28.66 9.25 -3.46
C GLY A 367 29.44 10.57 -3.45
N ARG A 368 29.87 11.02 -4.64
CA ARG A 368 30.67 12.24 -4.89
C ARG A 368 29.96 13.57 -4.59
N GLU A 369 28.72 13.53 -4.10
CA GLU A 369 27.90 14.70 -3.79
C GLU A 369 28.49 15.56 -2.66
N LYS A 370 28.13 16.86 -2.63
CA LYS A 370 28.63 17.78 -1.60
C LYS A 370 28.12 17.37 -0.23
N GLU A 371 28.85 17.69 0.83
CA GLU A 371 28.50 17.29 2.20
C GLU A 371 27.06 17.71 2.61
N GLY A 372 26.62 18.90 2.24
CA GLY A 372 25.25 19.37 2.49
C GLY A 372 24.17 18.62 1.69
N GLU A 373 24.54 18.02 0.57
CA GLU A 373 23.66 17.16 -0.23
C GLU A 373 23.69 15.73 0.33
N GLN A 374 24.86 15.16 0.66
CA GLN A 374 24.97 13.89 1.39
C GLN A 374 24.16 13.88 2.72
N ARG A 375 24.22 14.97 3.50
CA ARG A 375 23.43 15.14 4.72
C ARG A 375 21.91 15.10 4.44
N LEU A 376 21.47 15.72 3.34
CA LEU A 376 20.06 15.66 2.90
C LEU A 376 19.67 14.23 2.49
N LEU A 377 20.51 13.53 1.72
CA LEU A 377 20.26 12.14 1.29
C LEU A 377 20.15 11.19 2.49
N ARG A 378 21.06 11.33 3.49
CA ARG A 378 21.02 10.55 4.74
C ARG A 378 19.76 10.81 5.56
N GLY A 379 19.39 12.09 5.71
CA GLY A 379 18.17 12.46 6.44
C GLY A 379 16.89 11.97 5.78
N LEU A 380 16.81 12.04 4.45
CA LEU A 380 15.67 11.53 3.69
C LEU A 380 15.57 10.00 3.79
N SER A 381 16.69 9.27 3.73
CA SER A 381 16.72 7.81 3.87
C SER A 381 16.17 7.34 5.21
N LEU A 382 16.66 7.94 6.30
CA LEU A 382 16.15 7.67 7.65
C LEU A 382 14.66 8.01 7.74
N GLY A 383 14.24 9.15 7.18
CA GLY A 383 12.85 9.58 7.19
C GLY A 383 11.90 8.65 6.43
N LEU A 384 12.30 8.19 5.23
CA LEU A 384 11.56 7.21 4.43
C LEU A 384 11.44 5.86 5.14
N GLY A 385 12.54 5.37 5.72
CA GLY A 385 12.55 4.11 6.46
C GLY A 385 11.64 4.12 7.68
N LEU A 386 11.67 5.22 8.46
CA LEU A 386 10.77 5.40 9.61
C LEU A 386 9.31 5.63 9.19
N ALA A 387 9.07 6.29 8.04
CA ALA A 387 7.72 6.49 7.53
C ALA A 387 7.06 5.17 7.08
N VAL A 388 7.79 4.28 6.38
CA VAL A 388 7.27 2.95 6.05
C VAL A 388 7.09 2.09 7.30
N LEU A 389 7.96 2.23 8.31
CA LEU A 389 7.77 1.61 9.62
C LEU A 389 6.49 2.10 10.34
N SER A 390 6.14 3.39 10.22
CA SER A 390 4.85 3.89 10.73
C SER A 390 3.66 3.27 10.01
N VAL A 391 3.70 3.16 8.67
CA VAL A 391 2.64 2.47 7.93
C VAL A 391 2.54 1.00 8.35
N ALA A 392 3.68 0.35 8.62
CA ALA A 392 3.73 -1.04 9.07
C ALA A 392 3.08 -1.24 10.46
N LEU A 393 3.32 -0.30 11.38
CA LEU A 393 2.79 -0.35 12.75
C LEU A 393 1.32 0.09 12.83
N ASN A 394 0.93 1.17 12.15
CA ASN A 394 -0.48 1.56 12.02
C ASN A 394 -1.29 0.44 11.35
N GLY A 395 -0.73 -0.22 10.34
CA GLY A 395 -1.31 -1.33 9.59
C GLY A 395 -1.68 -2.59 10.40
N LEU A 396 -1.22 -2.69 11.65
CA LEU A 396 -1.67 -3.71 12.60
C LEU A 396 -3.07 -3.44 13.17
N THR A 397 -3.57 -2.21 13.05
CA THR A 397 -4.80 -1.73 13.73
C THR A 397 -5.73 -0.88 12.86
N ASP A 398 -5.33 -0.54 11.64
CA ASP A 398 -6.21 0.09 10.65
C ASP A 398 -5.74 -0.22 9.22
N ASP A 399 -6.65 -0.20 8.23
CA ASP A 399 -6.24 -0.29 6.82
C ASP A 399 -5.99 1.10 6.23
N LEU A 400 -4.83 1.65 6.58
CA LEU A 400 -4.38 2.94 6.06
C LEU A 400 -4.21 2.94 4.52
N LEU A 401 -4.02 1.76 3.89
CA LEU A 401 -3.65 1.62 2.48
C LEU A 401 -4.86 1.45 1.54
N PHE A 402 -6.03 1.12 2.07
CA PHE A 402 -7.31 1.15 1.36
C PHE A 402 -7.55 2.50 0.65
N ASN A 403 -7.10 3.61 1.25
CA ASN A 403 -7.25 4.95 0.66
C ASN A 403 -6.22 5.25 -0.44
N ILE A 404 -6.70 5.74 -1.58
CA ILE A 404 -5.91 5.93 -2.82
C ILE A 404 -4.68 6.84 -2.60
N PRO A 405 -4.78 8.03 -1.97
CA PRO A 405 -3.61 8.87 -1.70
C PRO A 405 -2.62 8.24 -0.71
N SER A 406 -3.06 7.45 0.26
CA SER A 406 -2.15 6.74 1.19
C SER A 406 -1.27 5.75 0.43
N SER A 407 -1.88 4.93 -0.42
CA SER A 407 -1.16 3.97 -1.26
C SER A 407 -0.28 4.67 -2.31
N MET A 408 -0.74 5.75 -2.94
CA MET A 408 0.11 6.56 -3.82
C MET A 408 1.31 7.18 -3.07
N VAL A 409 1.15 7.61 -1.81
CA VAL A 409 2.26 8.07 -0.96
C VAL A 409 3.25 6.94 -0.66
N LEU A 410 2.78 5.73 -0.33
CA LEU A 410 3.64 4.55 -0.15
C LEU A 410 4.46 4.23 -1.41
N TRP A 411 3.81 4.19 -2.58
CA TRP A 411 4.48 3.88 -3.85
C TRP A 411 5.43 5.02 -4.29
N MET A 412 5.13 6.28 -3.96
CA MET A 412 6.07 7.39 -4.04
C MET A 412 7.28 7.20 -3.10
N MET A 413 7.10 6.75 -1.85
CA MET A 413 8.20 6.48 -0.93
C MET A 413 9.11 5.35 -1.43
N ALA A 414 8.54 4.30 -2.02
CA ALA A 414 9.30 3.23 -2.67
C ALA A 414 10.11 3.73 -3.88
N ALA A 415 9.53 4.58 -4.73
CA ALA A 415 10.23 5.16 -5.87
C ALA A 415 11.31 6.17 -5.46
N LEU A 416 11.07 6.97 -4.42
CA LEU A 416 12.07 7.86 -3.83
C LEU A 416 13.22 7.06 -3.22
N THR A 417 12.95 6.00 -2.47
CA THR A 417 13.98 5.07 -1.94
C THR A 417 14.78 4.43 -3.06
N GLY A 418 14.10 3.94 -4.11
CA GLY A 418 14.73 3.38 -5.30
C GLY A 418 15.66 4.39 -6.00
N ALA A 419 15.19 5.62 -6.25
CA ALA A 419 15.98 6.68 -6.88
C ALA A 419 17.15 7.15 -5.99
N LEU A 420 16.93 7.25 -4.67
CA LEU A 420 17.91 7.59 -3.66
C LEU A 420 19.06 6.56 -3.62
N SER A 421 18.77 5.27 -3.80
CA SER A 421 19.76 4.19 -3.83
C SER A 421 20.77 4.29 -4.98
N PHE A 422 20.49 5.08 -6.02
CA PHE A 422 21.46 5.45 -7.06
C PHE A 422 22.25 6.72 -6.71
N LEU A 423 21.64 7.66 -5.99
CA LEU A 423 22.24 8.94 -5.61
C LEU A 423 23.18 8.82 -4.39
N SER A 424 23.07 7.76 -3.59
CA SER A 424 23.89 7.55 -2.40
C SER A 424 25.16 6.69 -2.63
N ARG A 425 25.22 5.95 -3.74
CA ARG A 425 26.23 4.90 -4.01
C ARG A 425 27.67 5.37 -3.90
N PRO A 426 28.56 4.58 -3.28
CA PRO A 426 30.00 4.72 -3.42
C PRO A 426 30.45 4.68 -4.88
N ALA A 427 31.43 5.52 -5.24
CA ALA A 427 31.99 5.57 -6.59
C ALA A 427 32.70 4.27 -7.03
N ALA A 428 32.98 3.35 -6.11
CA ALA A 428 33.55 2.04 -6.40
C ALA A 428 32.51 0.98 -6.84
N ASP A 429 31.21 1.23 -6.60
CA ASP A 429 30.14 0.29 -6.95
C ASP A 429 29.55 0.57 -8.35
N GLU A 430 29.75 1.78 -8.90
CA GLU A 430 29.36 2.12 -10.28
C GLU A 430 30.14 1.28 -11.30
N GLU A 431 31.44 1.07 -11.07
CA GLU A 431 32.36 0.36 -11.98
C GLU A 431 31.99 -1.13 -12.14
N LYS A 432 31.34 -1.72 -11.13
CA LYS A 432 30.85 -3.11 -11.15
C LYS A 432 29.50 -3.30 -11.85
N GLN A 433 28.71 -2.24 -12.03
CA GLN A 433 27.38 -2.31 -12.67
C GLN A 433 27.35 -1.80 -14.12
N ALA A 434 28.51 -1.72 -14.78
CA ALA A 434 28.59 -1.46 -16.22
C ALA A 434 28.08 -2.63 -17.09
N LEU A 435 27.89 -3.82 -16.50
CA LEU A 435 27.28 -4.99 -17.14
C LEU A 435 25.79 -5.11 -16.76
N PRO A 436 24.88 -5.40 -17.73
CA PRO A 436 23.46 -5.56 -17.45
C PRO A 436 23.17 -6.79 -16.55
N PHE A 437 22.02 -6.75 -15.88
CA PHE A 437 21.55 -7.76 -14.90
C PHE A 437 22.38 -7.96 -13.63
N GLY A 438 23.53 -7.28 -13.46
CA GLY A 438 24.30 -7.34 -12.21
C GLY A 438 24.90 -8.71 -11.89
N LEU A 439 25.02 -9.59 -12.89
CA LEU A 439 25.80 -10.81 -12.83
C LEU A 439 27.27 -10.46 -13.05
N ASP A 440 28.13 -10.76 -12.08
CA ASP A 440 29.58 -10.60 -12.24
C ASP A 440 30.08 -11.31 -13.50
N GLU A 441 31.12 -10.78 -14.14
CA GLU A 441 31.65 -11.38 -15.37
C GLU A 441 32.14 -12.82 -15.12
N GLU A 442 32.66 -13.12 -13.92
CA GLU A 442 32.97 -14.48 -13.49
C GLU A 442 31.75 -15.38 -13.38
N LYS A 443 30.58 -14.88 -12.93
CA LYS A 443 29.34 -15.65 -12.85
C LYS A 443 28.78 -15.91 -14.25
N LEU A 444 28.84 -14.94 -15.15
CA LEU A 444 28.49 -15.13 -16.57
C LEU A 444 29.42 -16.13 -17.26
N ARG A 445 30.73 -16.07 -17.00
CA ARG A 445 31.70 -17.06 -17.49
C ARG A 445 31.44 -18.45 -16.89
N ALA A 446 31.14 -18.56 -15.60
CA ALA A 446 30.84 -19.82 -14.92
C ALA A 446 29.51 -20.46 -15.39
N ILE A 447 28.49 -19.65 -15.66
CA ILE A 447 27.24 -20.09 -16.32
C ILE A 447 27.56 -20.52 -17.75
N GLY A 448 28.32 -19.73 -18.51
CA GLY A 448 28.76 -20.06 -19.87
C GLY A 448 29.52 -21.39 -19.95
N THR A 449 30.47 -21.63 -19.03
CA THR A 449 31.21 -22.90 -18.97
C THR A 449 30.36 -24.07 -18.49
N ARG A 450 29.39 -23.85 -17.58
CA ARG A 450 28.42 -24.89 -17.20
C ARG A 450 27.50 -25.27 -18.36
N VAL A 451 27.01 -24.28 -19.11
CA VAL A 451 26.20 -24.50 -20.30
C VAL A 451 27.02 -25.19 -21.39
N SER A 452 28.27 -24.80 -21.62
CA SER A 452 29.13 -25.49 -22.60
C SER A 452 29.51 -26.90 -22.16
N SER A 453 29.74 -27.16 -20.87
CA SER A 453 30.02 -28.52 -20.37
C SER A 453 28.79 -29.41 -20.42
N LEU A 454 27.59 -28.89 -20.12
CA LEU A 454 26.34 -29.62 -20.29
C LEU A 454 26.05 -29.89 -21.77
N TRP A 455 26.33 -28.94 -22.66
CA TRP A 455 26.19 -29.12 -24.11
C TRP A 455 27.25 -30.05 -24.71
N GLN A 456 28.42 -30.21 -24.08
CA GLN A 456 29.39 -31.25 -24.43
C GLN A 456 29.05 -32.63 -23.83
N ALA A 457 28.41 -32.68 -22.66
CA ALA A 457 28.01 -33.93 -22.00
C ALA A 457 26.72 -34.53 -22.58
N HIS A 458 25.79 -33.70 -23.06
CA HIS A 458 24.47 -34.09 -23.58
C HIS A 458 24.16 -33.48 -24.96
N GLY A 459 25.20 -33.10 -25.71
CA GLY A 459 25.07 -32.69 -27.11
C GLY A 459 24.64 -33.87 -28.00
N PRO A 460 23.79 -33.65 -29.03
CA PRO A 460 23.28 -34.74 -29.85
C PRO A 460 24.38 -35.37 -30.70
N SER A 461 24.50 -36.70 -30.63
CA SER A 461 25.35 -37.52 -31.48
C SER A 461 24.78 -37.58 -32.90
N MET A 462 25.08 -36.56 -33.73
CA MET A 462 24.48 -36.38 -35.06
C MET A 462 25.52 -36.20 -36.19
N GLU A 463 26.66 -36.89 -36.08
CA GLU A 463 27.64 -37.00 -37.20
C GLU A 463 27.84 -38.45 -37.71
N GLU A 464 27.49 -39.50 -36.95
CA GLU A 464 27.68 -40.90 -37.39
C GLU A 464 26.53 -41.50 -38.24
N SER A 465 25.38 -40.82 -38.37
CA SER A 465 24.22 -41.35 -39.11
C SER A 465 24.08 -40.86 -40.56
N VAL A 466 25.00 -40.01 -41.04
CA VAL A 466 24.95 -39.41 -42.38
C VAL A 466 25.83 -40.16 -43.40
N ALA A 467 26.81 -40.94 -42.94
CA ALA A 467 27.82 -41.58 -43.79
C ALA A 467 27.37 -42.85 -44.55
N GLU A 468 26.19 -43.41 -44.26
CA GLU A 468 25.76 -44.72 -44.78
C GLU A 468 24.44 -44.69 -45.59
N LYS A 469 24.16 -43.56 -46.29
CA LYS A 469 23.04 -43.48 -47.25
C LYS A 469 23.36 -42.93 -48.65
N ASP A 470 24.61 -42.63 -48.96
CA ASP A 470 25.08 -42.40 -50.35
C ASP A 470 25.19 -43.73 -51.13
N ALA A 471 24.09 -44.48 -51.21
CA ALA A 471 24.07 -45.84 -51.75
C ALA A 471 22.75 -46.27 -52.44
N ASN A 472 21.97 -45.34 -53.02
CA ASN A 472 21.05 -45.70 -54.12
C ASN A 472 20.57 -44.51 -54.96
N SER A 473 20.72 -44.63 -56.29
CA SER A 473 19.99 -43.95 -57.39
C SER A 473 19.57 -42.48 -57.17
N GLU A 474 20.22 -41.48 -57.75
CA GLU A 474 20.07 -41.11 -59.17
C GLU A 474 18.65 -41.34 -59.75
N ASN A 475 17.87 -40.28 -60.04
CA ASN A 475 17.83 -39.65 -61.37
C ASN A 475 16.68 -38.59 -61.51
N THR A 476 16.76 -37.74 -62.54
CA THR A 476 15.66 -36.99 -63.22
C THR A 476 14.72 -36.04 -62.43
N THR A 477 15.04 -34.74 -62.53
CA THR A 477 14.18 -33.63 -63.05
C THR A 477 12.72 -33.41 -62.61
N ALA A 478 12.40 -32.13 -62.34
CA ALA A 478 11.08 -31.51 -62.15
C ALA A 478 10.26 -31.37 -63.49
N PRO A 479 9.05 -30.74 -63.59
CA PRO A 479 8.37 -29.86 -62.62
C PRO A 479 6.79 -29.92 -62.59
N GLU A 480 6.20 -28.88 -61.97
CA GLU A 480 4.91 -28.21 -62.32
C GLU A 480 3.52 -28.65 -61.76
N THR A 481 2.91 -27.70 -61.05
CA THR A 481 1.50 -27.22 -61.13
C THR A 481 0.29 -27.90 -60.43
N LYS A 482 -0.48 -27.01 -59.77
CA LYS A 482 -1.94 -26.78 -59.87
C LYS A 482 -2.97 -27.48 -58.95
N THR A 483 -3.52 -26.64 -58.06
CA THR A 483 -4.96 -26.36 -57.79
C THR A 483 -5.97 -27.45 -57.45
N GLU A 484 -6.73 -27.17 -56.38
CA GLU A 484 -8.18 -27.43 -56.21
C GLU A 484 -8.64 -28.90 -56.04
N ALA A 485 -9.71 -29.23 -55.31
CA ALA A 485 -10.49 -28.53 -54.27
C ALA A 485 -11.46 -29.53 -53.60
N VAL A 486 -12.19 -29.09 -52.56
CA VAL A 486 -13.57 -29.53 -52.24
C VAL A 486 -13.81 -31.04 -51.99
N SER A 487 -13.91 -31.41 -50.70
CA SER A 487 -15.07 -32.06 -50.01
C SER A 487 -15.75 -33.32 -50.61
N GLU A 488 -16.48 -34.16 -49.86
CA GLU A 488 -17.33 -33.87 -48.70
C GLU A 488 -17.63 -35.13 -47.84
N LYS A 489 -17.85 -34.92 -46.54
CA LYS A 489 -18.91 -35.49 -45.67
C LYS A 489 -19.09 -37.01 -45.37
N THR A 490 -19.22 -37.26 -44.06
CA THR A 490 -20.33 -37.99 -43.39
C THR A 490 -20.13 -39.44 -42.87
N GLU A 491 -20.51 -39.59 -41.59
CA GLU A 491 -20.95 -40.78 -40.82
C GLU A 491 -19.97 -41.87 -40.33
N ALA A 492 -20.48 -42.54 -39.29
CA ALA A 492 -19.89 -43.53 -38.37
C ALA A 492 -21.05 -44.54 -38.01
N PRO A 493 -20.95 -45.51 -37.07
CA PRO A 493 -19.85 -45.83 -36.14
C PRO A 493 -19.54 -47.34 -35.97
N GLN A 494 -18.80 -47.65 -34.89
CA GLN A 494 -18.63 -48.93 -34.17
C GLN A 494 -17.53 -49.95 -34.55
N GLU A 495 -16.62 -50.08 -33.57
CA GLU A 495 -16.05 -51.31 -32.95
C GLU A 495 -14.92 -52.15 -33.58
N GLN A 496 -13.73 -51.90 -33.00
CA GLN A 496 -12.78 -52.88 -32.42
C GLN A 496 -12.19 -54.00 -33.31
N ALA A 497 -10.89 -53.87 -33.66
CA ALA A 497 -9.82 -54.74 -33.14
C ALA A 497 -8.38 -54.33 -33.55
N GLY A 498 -7.61 -53.79 -32.59
CA GLY A 498 -6.14 -53.82 -32.42
C GLY A 498 -5.12 -53.83 -33.59
N LYS A 499 -4.28 -52.78 -33.64
CA LYS A 499 -2.79 -52.85 -33.82
C LYS A 499 -2.08 -51.52 -33.52
N LYS A 500 -0.81 -51.59 -33.10
CA LYS A 500 0.21 -50.50 -32.96
C LYS A 500 0.92 -50.24 -34.33
N PRO A 501 1.80 -49.21 -34.54
CA PRO A 501 2.37 -48.20 -33.61
C PRO A 501 2.29 -46.74 -34.14
N ALA A 502 3.26 -45.88 -33.77
CA ALA A 502 3.42 -44.42 -33.95
C ALA A 502 2.62 -43.58 -32.92
N ASP A 503 3.19 -42.79 -32.00
CA ASP A 503 4.54 -42.19 -31.78
C ASP A 503 4.80 -40.85 -32.52
N ASP A 504 4.40 -39.76 -31.86
CA ASP A 504 4.86 -38.38 -32.06
C ASP A 504 5.44 -37.89 -30.72
N GLY A 505 6.67 -37.37 -30.73
CA GLY A 505 7.49 -37.26 -29.52
C GLY A 505 7.20 -36.06 -28.63
N HIS A 506 6.72 -36.30 -27.40
CA HIS A 506 6.80 -35.37 -26.27
C HIS A 506 7.81 -35.87 -25.22
N VAL A 507 8.94 -35.18 -25.08
CA VAL A 507 9.92 -35.47 -24.01
C VAL A 507 9.40 -34.93 -22.68
N THR A 508 9.19 -35.82 -21.72
CA THR A 508 8.90 -35.49 -20.32
C THR A 508 10.10 -35.87 -19.46
N ILE A 509 10.60 -34.94 -18.66
CA ILE A 509 11.60 -35.21 -17.61
C ILE A 509 10.87 -35.89 -16.46
N SER A 510 11.42 -36.96 -15.89
CA SER A 510 10.75 -37.69 -14.81
C SER A 510 10.94 -36.99 -13.46
N ALA A 511 10.08 -37.33 -12.49
CA ALA A 511 10.25 -36.87 -11.11
C ALA A 511 11.51 -37.47 -10.45
N GLU A 512 11.99 -38.62 -10.94
CA GLU A 512 13.18 -39.32 -10.42
C GLU A 512 14.47 -38.57 -10.82
N ASP A 513 14.53 -38.02 -12.04
CA ASP A 513 15.64 -37.15 -12.49
C ASP A 513 15.76 -35.89 -11.61
N ILE A 514 14.61 -35.29 -11.25
CA ILE A 514 14.56 -34.10 -10.39
C ILE A 514 14.97 -34.44 -8.95
N ALA A 515 14.58 -35.62 -8.43
CA ALA A 515 14.98 -36.09 -7.12
C ALA A 515 16.52 -36.29 -7.03
N ALA A 516 17.12 -36.92 -8.04
CA ALA A 516 18.58 -37.13 -8.09
C ALA A 516 19.37 -35.80 -8.08
N ILE A 517 18.89 -34.78 -8.80
CA ILE A 517 19.50 -33.44 -8.83
C ILE A 517 19.42 -32.75 -7.45
N ILE A 518 18.32 -32.95 -6.71
CA ILE A 518 18.16 -32.41 -5.35
C ILE A 518 19.06 -33.14 -4.35
N GLU A 519 19.23 -34.46 -4.49
CA GLU A 519 20.09 -35.26 -3.62
C GLU A 519 21.58 -34.90 -3.82
N GLU A 520 22.06 -34.82 -5.06
CA GLU A 520 23.44 -34.42 -5.38
C GLU A 520 23.77 -32.97 -4.91
N ALA A 521 22.75 -32.10 -4.87
CA ALA A 521 22.87 -30.73 -4.37
C ALA A 521 22.90 -30.63 -2.84
N SER A 522 22.41 -31.65 -2.10
CA SER A 522 22.46 -31.67 -0.64
C SER A 522 23.78 -32.24 -0.10
N VAL A 523 24.31 -33.31 -0.73
CA VAL A 523 25.59 -33.92 -0.37
C VAL A 523 26.76 -32.94 -0.53
N LYS A 524 26.76 -32.08 -1.55
CA LYS A 524 27.80 -31.04 -1.73
C LYS A 524 27.74 -29.89 -0.70
N LYS A 525 26.94 -30.03 0.37
CA LYS A 525 26.78 -29.05 1.45
C LYS A 525 27.23 -29.55 2.83
N SER A 526 27.45 -30.86 3.03
CA SER A 526 28.11 -31.39 4.23
C SER A 526 29.59 -31.07 4.26
N ASP A 527 30.26 -31.32 3.13
CA ASP A 527 31.73 -31.37 3.01
C ASP A 527 32.42 -30.00 3.15
N ALA A 528 31.63 -28.92 3.28
CA ALA A 528 32.08 -27.56 3.54
C ALA A 528 31.94 -27.13 5.02
N GLN A 529 31.40 -27.99 5.89
CA GLN A 529 31.06 -27.69 7.29
C GLN A 529 31.93 -28.46 8.31
N GLU A 530 32.83 -29.35 7.86
CA GLU A 530 33.60 -30.27 8.73
C GLU A 530 35.08 -29.86 8.94
N THR A 531 35.46 -28.61 8.61
CA THR A 531 36.81 -28.07 8.88
C THR A 531 36.75 -26.73 9.62
N ALA A 532 36.19 -26.72 10.83
CA ALA A 532 36.14 -25.54 11.71
C ALA A 532 36.35 -25.87 13.19
N ASP A 533 35.60 -26.82 13.75
CA ASP A 533 35.60 -27.10 15.19
C ASP A 533 36.59 -28.20 15.59
N ALA A 534 37.84 -27.79 15.88
CA ALA A 534 38.89 -28.70 16.34
C ALA A 534 39.91 -28.05 17.31
N GLN A 535 39.43 -27.43 18.40
CA GLN A 535 40.26 -27.25 19.61
C GLN A 535 39.44 -27.05 20.91
N ASP A 536 39.81 -27.86 21.90
CA ASP A 536 39.26 -28.09 23.26
C ASP A 536 40.01 -27.19 24.31
N PRO A 537 39.74 -27.19 25.64
CA PRO A 537 38.56 -27.56 26.45
C PRO A 537 38.04 -26.42 27.37
N ALA A 538 36.90 -26.63 28.05
CA ALA A 538 36.76 -26.46 29.52
C ALA A 538 35.33 -26.73 30.05
N ALA A 539 35.12 -27.87 30.72
CA ALA A 539 34.03 -28.06 31.68
C ALA A 539 34.56 -27.98 33.13
N PRO A 540 33.69 -27.81 34.13
CA PRO A 540 33.37 -29.02 34.91
C PRO A 540 31.86 -29.22 35.17
N GLN A 541 31.48 -30.49 35.35
CA GLN A 541 30.20 -30.94 35.89
C GLN A 541 30.36 -31.30 37.40
N PRO A 542 29.42 -32.04 38.06
CA PRO A 542 28.17 -31.49 38.61
C PRO A 542 28.04 -31.80 40.11
N SER A 543 26.91 -31.43 40.73
CA SER A 543 26.50 -31.96 42.04
C SER A 543 24.98 -32.08 42.14
N GLU A 544 24.47 -33.29 42.37
CA GLU A 544 23.07 -33.58 42.70
C GLU A 544 22.74 -33.12 44.12
N THR A 545 21.48 -32.77 44.42
CA THR A 545 20.75 -33.25 45.61
C THR A 545 19.31 -32.70 45.70
N ALA A 546 18.47 -33.47 46.40
CA ALA A 546 17.27 -33.08 47.13
C ALA A 546 16.00 -32.67 46.36
N ASP A 547 15.01 -33.54 46.51
CA ASP A 547 13.58 -33.37 46.24
C ASP A 547 12.93 -32.15 46.93
N GLY A 548 11.77 -31.76 46.39
CA GLY A 548 10.55 -31.68 47.21
C GLY A 548 10.16 -30.34 47.84
N ASP A 549 9.57 -29.45 47.04
CA ASP A 549 8.32 -28.76 47.44
C ASP A 549 7.61 -28.10 46.24
N ALA A 550 6.46 -28.65 45.83
CA ALA A 550 5.70 -28.14 44.67
C ALA A 550 4.20 -28.53 44.71
N ALA A 551 3.60 -28.64 45.92
CA ALA A 551 2.21 -29.09 46.09
C ALA A 551 1.37 -28.22 47.07
N ALA A 552 1.95 -27.18 47.66
CA ALA A 552 1.35 -26.44 48.79
C ALA A 552 0.87 -25.00 48.45
N GLN A 553 0.94 -24.57 47.19
CA GLN A 553 0.55 -23.20 46.77
C GLN A 553 -0.70 -23.15 45.87
N ALA A 554 -1.42 -24.27 45.72
CA ALA A 554 -2.59 -24.38 44.85
C ALA A 554 -3.95 -24.19 45.56
N GLU A 555 -4.00 -24.23 46.90
CA GLU A 555 -5.26 -24.17 47.66
C GLU A 555 -5.55 -22.79 48.28
N GLU A 556 -4.55 -21.91 48.46
CA GLU A 556 -4.73 -20.62 49.15
C GLU A 556 -5.41 -19.54 48.27
N GLN A 557 -5.21 -19.58 46.94
CA GLN A 557 -5.85 -18.65 46.00
C GLN A 557 -7.32 -19.00 45.65
N ALA A 558 -7.82 -20.17 46.07
CA ALA A 558 -9.20 -20.60 45.81
C ALA A 558 -10.22 -20.12 46.87
N ALA A 559 -9.76 -19.38 47.89
CA ALA A 559 -10.56 -18.97 49.05
C ALA A 559 -11.09 -17.53 48.98
N GLU A 560 -10.31 -16.57 48.46
CA GLU A 560 -10.69 -15.14 48.46
C GLU A 560 -11.76 -14.78 47.42
N ASP A 561 -11.83 -15.52 46.30
CA ASP A 561 -12.76 -15.29 45.18
C ASP A 561 -14.24 -15.59 45.51
N LYS A 562 -14.55 -16.02 46.74
CA LYS A 562 -15.93 -16.31 47.21
C LYS A 562 -16.50 -15.30 48.19
N THR A 563 -15.71 -14.34 48.66
CA THR A 563 -16.18 -13.29 49.57
C THR A 563 -16.71 -12.05 48.82
N ASP A 564 -16.09 -11.66 47.71
CA ASP A 564 -16.39 -10.40 47.01
C ASP A 564 -17.67 -10.44 46.14
N THR A 565 -18.24 -11.63 45.92
CA THR A 565 -19.52 -11.85 45.23
C THR A 565 -20.76 -11.71 46.13
N ALA A 566 -20.59 -11.69 47.46
CA ALA A 566 -21.72 -11.53 48.39
C ALA A 566 -22.14 -10.05 48.54
N ASP A 567 -21.19 -9.16 48.86
CA ASP A 567 -21.45 -7.74 49.16
C ASP A 567 -21.96 -6.93 47.95
N LYS A 568 -21.82 -7.43 46.73
CA LYS A 568 -22.37 -6.79 45.52
C LYS A 568 -23.84 -7.14 45.25
N ALA A 569 -24.37 -8.22 45.83
CA ALA A 569 -25.78 -8.58 45.69
C ALA A 569 -26.69 -7.71 46.56
N ASP A 570 -26.31 -7.47 47.82
CA ASP A 570 -27.15 -6.79 48.83
C ASP A 570 -27.23 -5.26 48.60
N LYS A 571 -26.42 -4.72 47.69
CA LYS A 571 -26.40 -3.29 47.34
C LYS A 571 -27.25 -2.93 46.12
N ALA A 572 -27.59 -3.90 45.26
CA ALA A 572 -28.48 -3.69 44.11
C ALA A 572 -29.98 -3.67 44.48
N ALA A 573 -30.34 -4.08 45.71
CA ALA A 573 -31.70 -4.26 46.15
C ALA A 573 -32.30 -3.03 46.89
N LYS A 574 -31.69 -1.85 46.80
CA LYS A 574 -32.02 -0.71 47.68
C LYS A 574 -32.26 0.66 47.03
N ASP A 575 -31.81 0.86 45.79
CA ASP A 575 -32.00 2.12 45.05
C ASP A 575 -33.19 2.01 44.05
N GLY A 576 -34.13 1.09 44.32
CA GLY A 576 -35.21 0.67 43.42
C GLY A 576 -36.62 1.08 43.85
N ALA A 577 -36.76 2.12 44.67
CA ALA A 577 -38.06 2.70 45.04
C ALA A 577 -37.89 4.14 45.58
N ASP A 578 -38.28 5.14 44.79
CA ASP A 578 -39.00 6.35 45.20
C ASP A 578 -39.36 7.20 43.96
N ASP A 579 -40.19 8.23 44.15
CA ASP A 579 -40.63 9.26 43.19
C ASP A 579 -41.39 8.83 41.91
N ALA A 580 -42.71 8.71 42.09
CA ALA A 580 -43.71 8.99 41.06
C ALA A 580 -44.73 10.01 41.61
N ASP A 581 -45.38 10.78 40.71
CA ASP A 581 -46.28 11.92 40.99
C ASP A 581 -45.59 13.16 41.64
N ALA A 582 -45.96 14.44 41.41
CA ALA A 582 -47.19 15.03 40.85
C ALA A 582 -46.98 16.49 40.33
N VAL A 583 -48.03 17.07 39.70
CA VAL A 583 -48.30 18.52 39.43
C VAL A 583 -47.32 19.21 38.43
N ALA A 584 -47.68 19.84 37.30
CA ALA A 584 -48.84 20.59 36.78
C ALA A 584 -48.85 22.11 37.05
N ASP A 585 -49.41 22.86 36.08
CA ASP A 585 -49.71 24.31 36.01
C ASP A 585 -48.62 25.36 36.35
N ALA A 586 -48.23 26.11 35.30
CA ALA A 586 -48.07 27.56 35.36
C ALA A 586 -48.29 28.15 33.94
N ALA A 587 -49.21 29.11 33.81
CA ALA A 587 -49.48 29.84 32.56
C ALA A 587 -49.66 31.34 32.85
N ASP A 588 -49.15 32.17 31.94
CA ASP A 588 -49.52 33.56 31.58
C ASP A 588 -48.38 34.09 30.67
N ALA A 589 -48.62 34.66 29.47
CA ALA A 589 -49.36 35.88 29.12
C ALA A 589 -48.55 37.17 29.44
N GLU A 590 -48.47 38.20 28.59
CA GLU A 590 -49.05 38.44 27.26
C GLU A 590 -48.22 39.49 26.47
N GLU A 591 -48.79 40.07 25.39
CA GLU A 591 -48.36 41.29 24.67
C GLU A 591 -47.09 41.28 23.77
N THR A 592 -47.04 41.99 22.63
CA THR A 592 -48.08 42.49 21.69
C THR A 592 -47.44 42.75 20.30
N ALA A 593 -48.30 42.84 19.26
CA ALA A 593 -48.20 43.69 18.05
C ALA A 593 -48.34 42.93 16.71
N SER A 594 -49.29 43.40 15.88
CA SER A 594 -49.65 42.81 14.58
C SER A 594 -49.39 43.75 13.39
N SER A 595 -49.21 43.11 12.24
CA SER A 595 -49.40 43.53 10.83
C SER A 595 -50.74 44.28 10.52
N PRO A 596 -51.10 44.62 9.24
CA PRO A 596 -50.46 44.45 7.92
C PRO A 596 -50.54 45.70 6.99
N ASP A 597 -50.29 45.55 5.68
CA ASP A 597 -50.86 46.24 4.48
C ASP A 597 -50.10 45.75 3.21
N ALA A 598 -50.59 45.61 1.97
CA ALA A 598 -51.89 45.40 1.30
C ALA A 598 -51.56 44.82 -0.13
N GLU A 599 -52.32 43.95 -0.83
CA GLU A 599 -53.55 44.15 -1.64
C GLU A 599 -53.53 45.40 -2.57
N GLU A 600 -54.06 45.44 -3.81
CA GLU A 600 -54.95 44.57 -4.64
C GLU A 600 -54.49 44.69 -6.15
N ALA A 601 -55.09 44.21 -7.28
CA ALA A 601 -56.33 43.52 -7.67
C ALA A 601 -56.20 42.83 -9.07
N SER A 602 -57.09 41.86 -9.37
CA SER A 602 -57.75 41.45 -10.67
C SER A 602 -56.93 41.22 -11.99
N ASP A 603 -57.40 40.52 -13.04
CA ASP A 603 -58.78 40.24 -13.51
C ASP A 603 -58.98 38.97 -14.39
N GLU A 604 -60.26 38.65 -14.68
CA GLU A 604 -60.86 37.76 -15.72
C GLU A 604 -60.62 36.22 -15.77
N GLN A 605 -61.71 35.49 -15.40
CA GLN A 605 -62.43 34.37 -16.06
C GLN A 605 -61.83 33.70 -17.35
N ALA A 606 -62.06 32.42 -17.68
CA ALA A 606 -63.31 31.65 -17.56
C ALA A 606 -63.16 30.10 -17.68
N ASP A 607 -64.30 29.41 -17.54
CA ASP A 607 -64.67 28.04 -17.94
C ASP A 607 -64.09 26.78 -17.25
N ALA A 608 -65.03 25.85 -17.04
CA ALA A 608 -64.95 24.49 -16.51
C ALA A 608 -65.83 23.59 -17.45
N PRO A 609 -66.25 22.34 -17.14
CA PRO A 609 -66.08 21.53 -15.93
C PRO A 609 -65.72 20.04 -16.18
N GLU A 610 -65.68 19.27 -15.07
CA GLU A 610 -66.05 17.84 -14.92
C GLU A 610 -65.40 16.78 -15.85
N THR A 611 -64.84 15.70 -15.29
CA THR A 611 -65.61 14.73 -14.48
C THR A 611 -64.83 14.13 -13.32
N GLN A 612 -65.56 13.65 -12.32
CA GLN A 612 -65.04 12.81 -11.23
C GLN A 612 -65.12 11.34 -11.64
N GLU A 613 -64.16 10.53 -11.19
CA GLU A 613 -64.51 9.24 -10.56
C GLU A 613 -63.44 8.86 -9.53
N LYS A 614 -63.82 8.06 -8.54
CA LYS A 614 -62.94 7.48 -7.51
C LYS A 614 -62.86 5.97 -7.76
N GLU A 615 -61.75 5.32 -7.39
CA GLU A 615 -61.72 4.44 -6.20
C GLU A 615 -60.35 3.75 -6.02
N ASP A 616 -59.98 3.64 -4.74
CA ASP A 616 -59.33 2.52 -4.04
C ASP A 616 -58.04 1.83 -4.54
N ALA A 617 -57.02 2.03 -3.70
CA ALA A 617 -56.34 1.00 -2.89
C ALA A 617 -55.27 0.04 -3.49
N HIS A 618 -54.08 0.20 -2.89
CA HIS A 618 -53.14 -0.84 -2.40
C HIS A 618 -52.31 -1.73 -3.35
N GLU A 619 -51.04 -1.86 -2.94
CA GLU A 619 -50.05 -2.93 -3.20
C GLU A 619 -49.57 -3.20 -4.64
N GLY A 620 -48.24 -3.32 -4.81
CA GLY A 620 -47.66 -3.91 -6.02
C GLY A 620 -46.33 -3.37 -6.54
N THR A 621 -45.23 -3.66 -5.84
CA THR A 621 -43.87 -3.94 -6.39
C THR A 621 -43.10 -2.93 -7.27
N ASP A 622 -41.77 -3.09 -7.22
CA ASP A 622 -40.75 -2.77 -8.23
C ASP A 622 -40.67 -1.36 -8.85
N LYS A 623 -39.63 -0.61 -8.42
CA LYS A 623 -38.88 0.26 -9.34
C LYS A 623 -37.37 0.06 -9.25
N HIS A 624 -36.80 -0.21 -10.42
CA HIS A 624 -35.37 -0.27 -10.68
C HIS A 624 -34.61 0.99 -10.24
N ILE A 625 -33.38 0.76 -9.78
CA ILE A 625 -32.14 1.41 -10.24
C ILE A 625 -32.31 2.79 -10.91
N GLN A 626 -31.87 3.83 -10.20
CA GLN A 626 -30.96 4.80 -10.81
C GLN A 626 -30.00 5.33 -9.75
N GLY A 627 -28.69 5.24 -10.00
CA GLY A 627 -27.66 5.77 -9.12
C GLY A 627 -26.99 6.98 -9.78
N ASP A 628 -26.49 7.90 -8.96
CA ASP A 628 -25.60 8.97 -9.41
C ASP A 628 -24.70 9.43 -8.26
N HIS A 629 -23.47 9.80 -8.62
CA HIS A 629 -22.42 10.48 -7.84
C HIS A 629 -21.64 9.63 -6.80
#